data_AF-W6YCP2-F1
#
_entry.id   AF-W6YCP2-F1
#
_cell.length_a   1.000
_cell.length_b   1.000
_cell.length_c   1.000
_cell.angle_alpha   90.00
_cell.angle_beta   90.00
_cell.angle_gamma   90.00
#
_symmetry.space_group_name_H-M   'P 1'
#
loop_
_entity.id
_entity.type
_entity.pdbx_description
1 polymer ?
#
loop_
_entity_poly.entity_id
_entity_poly.type
_entity_poly.pdbx_seq_one_letter_code
_entity_poly.pdbx_strand_id
1 'polypeptide(L)'
;MPFDRRLLLTTTLSFLSGFTLGSLSAGHMASLRFRAENAHRLPISNPGWYLYHKSKNYYKWRYGIVEGLRKGTYIAAWSMVFFVVEESLDVFRGTWRAGRTMKEMEGVDELDLRKIERGVSGSRDFVSSALAGMVTGGVWSAWHQFPVSTAARTIRLGLLVGLGFGLGQDGLVWAKARWGGGRESESWIYRGARNRRVEEEVRMSLEKD
;
A
#
# COMPACT_ATOMS: atom_id res chain seq x y z
N MET A 1 3.50 -5.80 -11.78
CA MET A 1 2.87 -6.80 -10.89
C MET A 1 1.36 -6.73 -11.11
N PRO A 2 0.59 -7.82 -10.92
CA PRO A 2 -0.88 -7.78 -10.98
C PRO A 2 -1.45 -6.82 -9.93
N PHE A 3 -2.60 -6.17 -10.24
CA PHE A 3 -3.24 -5.18 -9.39
C PHE A 3 -3.61 -5.73 -8.01
N ASP A 4 -4.21 -6.93 -7.95
CA ASP A 4 -4.68 -7.54 -6.70
C ASP A 4 -3.55 -7.72 -5.69
N ARG A 5 -2.38 -8.18 -6.16
CA ARG A 5 -1.19 -8.36 -5.31
C ARG A 5 -0.64 -7.03 -4.83
N ARG A 6 -0.63 -6.00 -5.70
CA ARG A 6 -0.19 -4.64 -5.33
C ARG A 6 -1.09 -4.06 -4.25
N LEU A 7 -2.40 -4.20 -4.41
CA LEU A 7 -3.39 -3.69 -3.45
C LEU A 7 -3.28 -4.41 -2.09
N LEU A 8 -3.22 -5.74 -2.09
CA LEU A 8 -3.11 -6.52 -0.85
C LEU A 8 -1.82 -6.22 -0.09
N LEU A 9 -0.67 -6.20 -0.78
CA LEU A 9 0.62 -5.92 -0.16
C LEU A 9 0.67 -4.49 0.40
N THR A 10 0.25 -3.50 -0.37
CA THR A 10 0.35 -2.12 0.13
C THR A 10 -0.65 -1.87 1.25
N THR A 11 -1.87 -2.42 1.20
CA THR A 11 -2.86 -2.24 2.27
C THR A 11 -2.41 -2.88 3.58
N THR A 12 -1.82 -4.09 3.50
CA THR A 12 -1.28 -4.78 4.68
C THR A 12 -0.06 -4.06 5.27
N LEU A 13 0.87 -3.60 4.43
CA LEU A 13 2.03 -2.82 4.87
C LEU A 13 1.66 -1.45 5.45
N SER A 14 0.69 -0.78 4.83
CA SER A 14 0.09 0.47 5.30
C SER A 14 -0.59 0.28 6.67
N PHE A 15 -1.36 -0.79 6.83
CA PHE A 15 -1.96 -1.14 8.11
C PHE A 15 -0.92 -1.39 9.20
N LEU A 16 0.11 -2.20 8.91
CA LEU A 16 1.17 -2.52 9.88
C LEU A 16 1.99 -1.28 10.28
N SER A 17 2.35 -0.42 9.33
CA SER A 17 3.05 0.83 9.62
C SER A 17 2.16 1.80 10.42
N GLY A 18 0.87 1.91 10.09
CA GLY A 18 -0.09 2.72 10.85
C GLY A 18 -0.35 2.18 12.26
N PHE A 19 -0.48 0.86 12.41
CA PHE A 19 -0.67 0.20 13.69
C PHE A 19 0.54 0.36 14.60
N THR A 20 1.75 0.15 14.08
CA THR A 20 2.99 0.26 14.85
C THR A 20 3.19 1.70 15.35
N LEU A 21 3.10 2.69 14.47
CA LEU A 21 3.22 4.11 14.86
C LEU A 21 2.10 4.53 15.82
N GLY A 22 0.87 4.09 15.57
CA GLY A 22 -0.29 4.39 16.42
C GLY A 22 -0.16 3.81 17.83
N SER A 23 0.21 2.52 17.92
CA SER A 23 0.39 1.80 19.19
C SER A 23 1.55 2.35 20.01
N LEU A 24 2.69 2.67 19.37
CA LEU A 24 3.84 3.26 20.06
C LEU A 24 3.51 4.64 20.62
N SER A 25 2.90 5.51 19.82
CA SER A 25 2.51 6.86 20.24
C SER A 25 1.49 6.83 21.39
N ALA A 26 0.40 6.06 21.23
CA ALA A 26 -0.66 5.97 22.23
C ALA A 26 -0.18 5.27 23.51
N GLY A 27 0.61 4.20 23.37
CA GLY A 27 1.20 3.49 24.50
C GLY A 27 2.17 4.37 25.29
N HIS A 28 2.96 5.21 24.63
CA HIS A 28 3.86 6.14 25.30
C HIS A 28 3.07 7.18 26.12
N MET A 29 2.04 7.79 25.53
CA MET A 29 1.17 8.75 26.22
C MET A 29 0.42 8.11 27.40
N ALA A 30 -0.12 6.91 27.23
CA ALA A 30 -0.81 6.17 28.29
C ALA A 30 0.13 5.82 29.45
N SER A 31 1.37 5.42 29.15
CA SER A 31 2.39 5.16 30.16
C SER A 31 2.74 6.41 30.97
N LEU A 32 2.88 7.57 30.32
CA LEU A 32 3.15 8.84 30.99
C LEU A 32 1.97 9.26 31.89
N ARG A 33 0.73 9.12 31.41
CA ARG A 33 -0.48 9.37 32.20
C ARG A 33 -0.56 8.49 33.44
N PHE A 34 -0.34 7.18 33.28
CA PHE A 34 -0.33 6.23 34.41
C PHE A 34 0.72 6.61 35.46
N ARG A 35 1.91 7.05 35.04
CA ARG A 35 2.97 7.51 35.94
C ARG A 35 2.61 8.82 36.64
N ALA A 36 1.95 9.74 35.95
CA ALA A 36 1.50 11.00 36.53
C ALA A 36 0.41 10.75 37.59
N GLU A 37 -0.59 9.93 37.27
CA GLU A 37 -1.66 9.54 38.19
C GLU A 37 -1.13 8.81 39.43
N ASN A 38 -0.14 7.92 39.25
CA ASN A 38 0.44 7.12 40.32
C ASN A 38 1.74 7.69 40.90
N ALA A 39 2.07 8.97 40.65
CA ALA A 39 3.28 9.59 41.18
C ALA A 39 3.34 9.53 42.72
N HIS A 40 2.17 9.48 43.37
CA HIS A 40 2.03 9.34 44.82
C HIS A 40 2.08 7.89 45.33
N ARG A 41 2.01 6.87 44.44
CA ARG A 41 1.98 5.43 44.78
C ARG A 41 3.16 4.69 44.17
N LEU A 42 4.37 5.14 44.47
CA LEU A 42 5.57 4.46 44.02
C LEU A 42 5.77 3.14 44.80
N PRO A 43 6.21 2.06 44.14
CA PRO A 43 6.39 0.79 44.81
C PRO A 43 7.57 0.85 45.78
N ILE A 44 7.32 0.56 47.06
CA ILE A 44 8.33 0.48 48.13
C ILE A 44 8.72 -0.97 48.49
N SER A 45 7.93 -1.96 48.06
CA SER A 45 8.15 -3.38 48.31
C SER A 45 8.39 -4.15 47.00
N ASN A 46 9.15 -5.24 47.07
CA ASN A 46 9.39 -6.14 45.93
C ASN A 46 8.09 -6.63 45.24
N PRO A 47 7.07 -7.16 45.96
CA PRO A 47 5.80 -7.56 45.33
C PRO A 47 5.02 -6.36 44.77
N GLY A 48 5.07 -5.20 45.42
CA GLY A 48 4.44 -3.98 44.93
C GLY A 48 5.03 -3.49 43.61
N TRP A 49 6.35 -3.64 43.42
CA TRP A 49 7.02 -3.29 42.17
C TRP A 49 6.50 -4.09 40.98
N TYR A 50 6.28 -5.39 41.16
CA TYR A 50 5.73 -6.26 40.12
C TYR A 50 4.29 -5.86 39.77
N LEU A 51 3.42 -5.67 40.77
CA LEU A 51 2.02 -5.29 40.55
C LEU A 51 1.90 -3.93 39.85
N TYR A 52 2.75 -2.97 40.23
CA TYR A 52 2.81 -1.67 39.58
C TYR A 52 3.17 -1.79 38.09
N HIS A 53 4.21 -2.56 37.76
CA HIS A 53 4.65 -2.75 36.37
C HIS A 53 3.66 -3.58 35.54
N LYS A 54 3.01 -4.58 36.16
CA LYS A 54 1.91 -5.34 35.53
C LYS A 54 0.79 -4.39 35.14
N SER A 55 0.22 -3.63 36.09
CA SER A 55 -0.87 -2.68 35.84
C SER A 55 -0.49 -1.60 34.82
N LYS A 56 0.73 -1.04 34.90
CA LYS A 56 1.25 -0.08 33.92
C LYS A 56 1.30 -0.68 32.51
N ASN A 57 1.80 -1.91 32.38
CA ASN A 57 1.87 -2.59 31.09
C ASN A 57 0.47 -2.89 30.54
N TYR A 58 -0.48 -3.36 31.37
CA TYR A 58 -1.87 -3.56 30.93
C TYR A 58 -2.51 -2.26 30.45
N TYR A 59 -2.34 -1.16 31.19
CA TYR A 59 -2.85 0.16 30.79
C TYR A 59 -2.25 0.59 29.45
N LYS A 60 -0.92 0.50 29.29
CA LYS A 60 -0.21 0.81 28.05
C LYS A 60 -0.71 -0.04 26.87
N TRP A 61 -0.82 -1.35 27.03
CA TRP A 61 -1.25 -2.26 25.96
C TRP A 61 -2.70 -2.02 25.55
N ARG A 62 -3.60 -1.80 26.51
CA ARG A 62 -5.02 -1.53 26.23
C ARG A 62 -5.19 -0.31 25.32
N TYR A 63 -4.58 0.82 25.66
CA TYR A 63 -4.69 2.03 24.85
C TYR A 63 -3.86 1.95 23.56
N GLY A 64 -2.69 1.31 23.60
CA GLY A 64 -1.83 1.12 22.43
C GLY A 64 -2.51 0.30 21.33
N ILE A 65 -3.11 -0.84 21.68
CA ILE A 65 -3.76 -1.72 20.69
C ILE A 65 -4.99 -1.05 20.08
N VAL A 66 -5.86 -0.44 20.90
CA VAL A 66 -7.11 0.19 20.40
C VAL A 66 -6.79 1.35 19.45
N GLU A 67 -5.90 2.25 19.85
CA GLU A 67 -5.54 3.40 19.00
C GLU A 67 -4.70 2.97 17.80
N GLY A 68 -3.85 1.95 17.96
CA GLY A 68 -3.12 1.32 16.87
C GLY A 68 -4.05 0.74 15.81
N LEU A 69 -5.09 0.01 16.20
CA LEU A 69 -6.08 -0.52 15.27
C LEU A 69 -6.80 0.61 14.54
N ARG A 70 -7.26 1.63 15.26
CA ARG A 70 -7.96 2.79 14.67
C ARG A 70 -7.09 3.52 13.64
N LYS A 71 -5.83 3.80 13.96
CA LYS A 71 -4.91 4.49 13.04
C LYS A 71 -4.47 3.59 11.89
N GLY A 72 -4.23 2.31 12.16
CA GLY A 72 -3.88 1.31 11.15
C GLY A 72 -4.98 1.17 10.09
N THR A 73 -6.23 0.99 10.50
CA THR A 73 -7.36 0.92 9.55
C THR A 73 -7.57 2.23 8.80
N TYR A 74 -7.42 3.37 9.48
CA TYR A 74 -7.55 4.68 8.86
C TYR A 74 -6.54 4.89 7.72
N ILE A 75 -5.25 4.63 7.97
CA ILE A 75 -4.20 4.80 6.97
C ILE A 75 -4.34 3.75 5.86
N ALA A 76 -4.69 2.51 6.21
CA ALA A 76 -4.95 1.46 5.23
C ALA A 76 -6.09 1.83 4.26
N ALA A 77 -7.21 2.36 4.78
CA ALA A 77 -8.33 2.81 3.97
C ALA A 77 -7.93 3.93 2.99
N TRP A 78 -7.19 4.93 3.46
CA TRP A 78 -6.72 6.02 2.59
C TRP A 78 -5.70 5.56 1.56
N SER A 79 -4.83 4.61 1.90
CA SER A 79 -3.93 4.01 0.92
C SER A 79 -4.69 3.21 -0.15
N MET A 80 -5.73 2.47 0.24
CA MET A 80 -6.59 1.74 -0.70
C MET A 80 -7.26 2.70 -1.69
N VAL A 81 -7.81 3.81 -1.20
CA VAL A 81 -8.41 4.87 -2.06
C VAL A 81 -7.38 5.36 -3.08
N PHE A 82 -6.17 5.69 -2.64
CA PHE A 82 -5.10 6.15 -3.54
C PHE A 82 -4.79 5.14 -4.65
N PHE A 83 -4.58 3.86 -4.32
CA PHE A 83 -4.23 2.84 -5.32
C PHE A 83 -5.37 2.50 -6.28
N VAL A 84 -6.63 2.56 -5.82
CA VAL A 84 -7.80 2.39 -6.68
C VAL A 84 -7.90 3.54 -7.68
N VAL A 85 -7.68 4.77 -7.22
CA VAL A 85 -7.67 5.95 -8.10
C VAL A 85 -6.52 5.88 -9.10
N GLU A 86 -5.32 5.49 -8.67
CA GLU A 86 -4.16 5.31 -9.53
C GLU A 86 -4.43 4.29 -10.65
N GLU A 87 -4.92 3.09 -10.33
CA GLU A 87 -5.23 2.09 -11.36
C GLU A 87 -6.37 2.55 -12.27
N SER A 88 -7.38 3.24 -11.73
CA SER A 88 -8.48 3.79 -12.54
C SER A 88 -7.95 4.80 -13.56
N LEU A 89 -6.99 5.64 -13.16
CA LEU A 89 -6.35 6.61 -14.05
C LEU A 89 -5.44 5.96 -15.07
N ASP A 90 -4.72 4.90 -14.70
CA ASP A 90 -3.92 4.09 -15.63
C ASP A 90 -4.80 3.44 -16.70
N VAL A 91 -5.92 2.84 -16.31
CA VAL A 91 -6.89 2.22 -17.22
C VAL A 91 -7.55 3.27 -18.12
N PHE A 92 -7.97 4.40 -17.55
CA PHE A 92 -8.57 5.49 -18.31
C PHE A 92 -7.61 6.09 -19.34
N ARG A 93 -6.36 6.37 -18.95
CA ARG A 93 -5.33 6.89 -19.86
C ARG A 93 -4.91 5.87 -20.91
N GLY A 94 -4.78 4.61 -20.53
CA GLY A 94 -4.42 3.52 -21.44
C GLY A 94 -5.49 3.24 -22.49
N THR A 95 -6.76 3.30 -22.11
CA THR A 95 -7.90 3.17 -23.03
C THR A 95 -8.04 4.37 -23.96
N TRP A 96 -7.80 5.58 -23.46
CA TRP A 96 -7.78 6.80 -24.28
C TRP A 96 -6.65 6.77 -25.33
N ARG A 97 -5.43 6.39 -24.94
CA ARG A 97 -4.29 6.26 -25.87
C ARG A 97 -4.48 5.14 -26.91
N ALA A 98 -5.31 4.15 -26.61
CA ALA A 98 -5.68 3.10 -27.55
C ALA A 98 -6.68 3.56 -28.63
N GLY A 99 -7.16 4.82 -28.58
CA GLY A 99 -7.97 5.43 -29.63
C GLY A 99 -9.49 5.22 -29.49
N ARG A 100 -9.98 4.72 -28.35
CA ARG A 100 -11.43 4.57 -28.13
C ARG A 100 -12.09 5.90 -27.80
N THR A 101 -13.18 6.20 -28.51
CA THR A 101 -14.06 7.34 -28.23
C THR A 101 -15.01 6.98 -27.07
N MET A 102 -15.48 7.94 -26.26
CA MET A 102 -16.40 7.69 -25.11
C MET A 102 -17.63 6.82 -25.46
N LYS A 103 -18.08 6.81 -26.72
CA LYS A 103 -19.19 5.98 -27.23
C LYS A 103 -18.85 4.49 -27.45
N GLU A 104 -17.57 4.14 -27.57
CA GLU A 104 -17.09 2.75 -27.79
C GLU A 104 -16.65 2.08 -26.47
N MET A 105 -16.88 2.74 -25.33
CA MET A 105 -16.60 2.17 -24.01
C MET A 105 -17.66 1.15 -23.54
N GLU A 106 -18.77 1.00 -24.27
CA GLU A 106 -19.92 0.15 -23.89
C GLU A 106 -19.90 -1.27 -24.52
N GLY A 107 -18.82 -1.67 -25.19
CA GLY A 107 -18.65 -3.02 -25.74
C GLY A 107 -17.22 -3.54 -25.53
N VAL A 108 -17.09 -4.80 -25.10
CA VAL A 108 -15.79 -5.45 -24.85
C VAL A 108 -15.65 -6.65 -25.79
N ASP A 109 -15.01 -6.45 -26.94
CA ASP A 109 -14.53 -7.54 -27.78
C ASP A 109 -13.17 -8.08 -27.29
N GLU A 110 -12.94 -9.39 -27.39
CA GLU A 110 -11.75 -10.07 -26.87
C GLU A 110 -10.43 -9.61 -27.56
N LEU A 111 -10.50 -9.17 -28.81
CA LEU A 111 -9.36 -8.63 -29.56
C LEU A 111 -8.95 -7.22 -29.09
N ASP A 112 -9.86 -6.47 -28.48
CA ASP A 112 -9.61 -5.14 -27.92
C ASP A 112 -8.92 -5.20 -26.55
N LEU A 113 -9.19 -6.24 -25.76
CA LEU A 113 -8.57 -6.47 -24.44
C LEU A 113 -7.03 -6.47 -24.50
N ARG A 114 -6.43 -7.11 -25.52
CA ARG A 114 -4.97 -7.15 -25.68
C ARG A 114 -4.37 -5.80 -26.08
N LYS A 115 -5.08 -4.99 -26.88
CA LYS A 115 -4.65 -3.63 -27.24
C LYS A 115 -4.74 -2.70 -26.02
N ILE A 116 -5.82 -2.82 -25.25
CA ILE A 116 -6.03 -2.08 -24.00
C ILE A 116 -4.93 -2.44 -23.00
N GLU A 117 -4.69 -3.73 -22.76
CA GLU A 117 -3.66 -4.18 -21.82
C GLU A 117 -2.26 -3.66 -22.20
N ARG A 118 -1.93 -3.65 -23.50
CA ARG A 118 -0.68 -3.08 -24.01
C ARG A 118 -0.62 -1.56 -23.83
N GLY A 119 -1.72 -0.84 -24.06
CA GLY A 119 -1.83 0.60 -23.84
C GLY A 119 -1.76 1.00 -22.37
N VAL A 120 -2.38 0.22 -21.48
CA VAL A 120 -2.35 0.39 -20.02
C VAL A 120 -0.95 0.12 -19.50
N SER A 121 -0.30 -0.96 -19.94
CA SER A 121 1.08 -1.25 -19.55
C SER A 121 2.07 -0.16 -19.96
N GLY A 122 1.82 0.57 -21.05
CA GLY A 122 2.63 1.70 -21.52
C GLY A 122 2.21 3.07 -20.96
N SER A 123 1.19 3.13 -20.10
CA SER A 123 0.69 4.38 -19.50
C SER A 123 0.91 4.45 -17.99
N ARG A 124 1.52 3.41 -17.40
CA ARG A 124 1.96 3.36 -16.01
C ARG A 124 3.20 4.23 -15.84
N ASP A 125 2.97 5.53 -15.70
CA ASP A 125 3.98 6.56 -15.57
C ASP A 125 3.71 7.39 -14.29
N PHE A 126 4.72 8.09 -13.76
CA PHE A 126 4.58 9.03 -12.63
C PHE A 126 3.39 10.02 -12.71
N VAL A 127 2.87 10.28 -13.91
CA VAL A 127 1.74 11.17 -14.14
C VAL A 127 0.45 10.63 -13.52
N SER A 128 0.21 9.32 -13.59
CA SER A 128 -1.00 8.74 -12.97
C SER A 128 -0.93 8.81 -11.46
N SER A 129 0.25 8.56 -10.86
CA SER A 129 0.48 8.73 -9.42
C SER A 129 0.33 10.18 -8.97
N ALA A 130 0.79 11.16 -9.76
CA ALA A 130 0.60 12.59 -9.47
C ALA A 130 -0.87 13.02 -9.52
N LEU A 131 -1.60 12.57 -10.54
CA LEU A 131 -3.05 12.81 -10.67
C LEU A 131 -3.82 12.10 -9.54
N ALA A 132 -3.45 10.86 -9.20
CA ALA A 132 -4.04 10.11 -8.10
C ALA A 132 -3.84 10.81 -6.75
N GLY A 133 -2.66 11.39 -6.53
CA GLY A 133 -2.36 12.19 -5.36
C GLY A 133 -3.22 13.45 -5.27
N MET A 134 -3.41 14.16 -6.38
CA MET A 134 -4.35 15.30 -6.45
C MET A 134 -5.79 14.89 -6.14
N VAL A 135 -6.28 13.83 -6.78
CA VAL A 135 -7.66 13.35 -6.61
C VAL A 135 -7.86 12.91 -5.16
N THR A 136 -6.93 12.16 -4.58
CA THR A 136 -6.99 11.73 -3.18
C THR A 136 -6.99 12.95 -2.24
N GLY A 137 -6.18 13.98 -2.51
CA GLY A 137 -6.18 15.23 -1.76
C GLY A 137 -7.48 16.04 -1.90
N GLY A 138 -8.13 15.98 -3.06
CA GLY A 138 -9.44 16.57 -3.32
C GLY A 138 -10.56 15.85 -2.55
N VAL A 139 -10.59 14.52 -2.62
CA VAL A 139 -11.53 13.66 -1.86
C VAL A 139 -11.36 13.90 -0.36
N TRP A 140 -10.11 13.93 0.13
CA TRP A 140 -9.82 14.25 1.53
C TRP A 140 -10.36 15.63 1.95
N SER A 141 -10.14 16.63 1.10
CA SER A 141 -10.58 18.00 1.37
C SER A 141 -12.10 18.14 1.38
N ALA A 142 -12.78 17.43 0.48
CA ALA A 142 -14.24 17.39 0.44
C ALA A 142 -14.81 16.68 1.67
N TRP A 143 -14.21 15.55 2.07
CA TRP A 143 -14.60 14.79 3.25
C TRP A 143 -14.53 15.63 4.53
N HIS A 144 -13.51 16.49 4.65
CA HIS A 144 -13.30 17.35 5.83
C HIS A 144 -13.86 18.78 5.67
N GLN A 145 -14.59 19.05 4.58
CA GLN A 145 -15.24 20.33 4.30
C GLN A 145 -14.31 21.54 4.47
N PHE A 146 -13.09 21.47 3.94
CA PHE A 146 -12.13 22.55 4.06
C PHE A 146 -12.48 23.78 3.21
N PRO A 147 -12.13 25.00 3.66
CA PRO A 147 -12.23 26.19 2.84
C PRO A 147 -11.29 26.09 1.62
N VAL A 148 -11.66 26.79 0.54
CA VAL A 148 -10.99 26.71 -0.78
C VAL A 148 -9.48 26.92 -0.71
N SER A 149 -9.01 27.81 0.16
CA SER A 149 -7.58 28.09 0.35
C SER A 149 -6.81 26.92 0.95
N THR A 150 -7.39 26.19 1.91
CA THR A 150 -6.81 24.99 2.52
C THR A 150 -6.90 23.81 1.58
N ALA A 151 -8.04 23.65 0.90
CA ALA A 151 -8.27 22.63 -0.13
C ALA A 151 -7.22 22.70 -1.25
N ALA A 152 -6.92 23.90 -1.75
CA ALA A 152 -5.91 24.09 -2.78
C ALA A 152 -4.51 23.64 -2.31
N ARG A 153 -4.16 23.88 -1.04
CA ARG A 153 -2.88 23.42 -0.47
C ARG A 153 -2.83 21.90 -0.34
N THR A 154 -3.90 21.25 0.11
CA THR A 154 -3.94 19.79 0.23
C THR A 154 -3.88 19.11 -1.12
N ILE A 155 -4.55 19.65 -2.14
CA ILE A 155 -4.49 19.13 -3.52
C ILE A 155 -3.07 19.27 -4.09
N ARG A 156 -2.41 20.43 -3.90
CA ARG A 156 -1.03 20.63 -4.34
C ARG A 156 -0.05 19.71 -3.62
N LEU A 157 -0.23 19.50 -2.32
CA LEU A 157 0.58 18.54 -1.56
C LEU A 157 0.37 17.12 -2.08
N GLY A 158 -0.89 16.75 -2.35
CA GLY A 158 -1.25 15.49 -2.98
C GLY A 158 -0.55 15.29 -4.32
N LEU A 159 -0.53 16.31 -5.19
CA LEU A 159 0.22 16.29 -6.46
C LEU A 159 1.70 16.00 -6.23
N LEU A 160 2.35 16.75 -5.33
CA LEU A 160 3.79 16.66 -5.11
C LEU A 160 4.19 15.30 -4.53
N VAL A 161 3.42 14.80 -3.56
CA VAL A 161 3.64 13.48 -2.98
C VAL A 161 3.41 12.39 -4.03
N GLY A 162 2.34 12.50 -4.82
CA GLY A 162 2.05 11.57 -5.90
C GLY A 162 3.14 11.54 -6.98
N LEU A 163 3.66 12.71 -7.36
CA LEU A 163 4.78 12.83 -8.31
C LEU A 163 6.05 12.21 -7.73
N GLY A 164 6.39 12.51 -6.48
CA GLY A 164 7.56 11.93 -5.81
C GLY A 164 7.47 10.41 -5.70
N PHE A 165 6.28 9.89 -5.38
CA PHE A 165 6.01 8.46 -5.33
C PHE A 165 6.14 7.81 -6.72
N GLY A 166 5.53 8.41 -7.75
CA GLY A 166 5.58 7.93 -9.12
C GLY A 166 7.00 7.89 -9.69
N LEU A 167 7.78 8.96 -9.51
CA LEU A 167 9.20 8.98 -9.90
C LEU A 167 10.02 7.94 -9.14
N GLY A 168 9.69 7.69 -7.86
CA GLY A 168 10.30 6.61 -7.08
C GLY A 168 9.99 5.23 -7.66
N GLN A 169 8.75 4.99 -8.08
CA GLN A 169 8.35 3.75 -8.74
C GLN A 169 9.06 3.57 -10.10
N ASP A 170 9.06 4.61 -10.94
CA ASP A 170 9.72 4.59 -12.25
C ASP A 170 11.23 4.36 -12.10
N GLY A 171 11.84 5.01 -11.11
CA GLY A 171 13.24 4.81 -10.73
C GLY A 171 13.54 3.39 -10.29
N LEU A 172 12.65 2.75 -9.51
CA LEU A 172 12.78 1.34 -9.11
C LEU A 172 12.65 0.39 -10.30
N VAL A 173 11.71 0.65 -11.22
CA VAL A 173 11.55 -0.13 -12.45
C VAL A 173 12.79 -0.01 -13.32
N TRP A 174 13.33 1.20 -13.48
CA TRP A 174 14.56 1.46 -14.22
C TRP A 174 15.78 0.80 -13.57
N ALA A 175 15.95 0.93 -12.26
CA ALA A 175 17.05 0.31 -11.51
C ALA A 175 16.99 -1.22 -11.60
N LYS A 176 15.78 -1.79 -11.51
CA LYS A 176 15.56 -3.23 -11.71
C LYS A 176 15.91 -3.66 -13.13
N ALA A 177 15.58 -2.87 -14.16
CA ALA A 177 15.96 -3.19 -15.54
C ALA A 177 17.49 -3.08 -15.77
N ARG A 178 18.16 -2.16 -15.07
CA ARG A 178 19.61 -1.90 -15.20
C ARG A 178 20.48 -2.93 -14.48
N TRP A 179 20.11 -3.31 -13.25
CA TRP A 179 20.91 -4.16 -12.35
C TRP A 179 20.29 -5.53 -12.05
N GLY A 180 18.97 -5.68 -12.21
CA GLY A 180 18.28 -6.95 -12.07
C GLY A 180 18.41 -7.76 -13.36
N GLY A 181 19.48 -8.55 -13.47
CA GLY A 181 19.69 -9.44 -14.61
C GLY A 181 18.45 -10.31 -14.90
N GLY A 182 18.01 -10.28 -16.16
CA GLY A 182 17.09 -11.27 -16.74
C GLY A 182 15.60 -11.11 -16.41
N ARG A 183 14.78 -11.01 -17.46
CA ARG A 183 13.37 -11.45 -17.47
C ARG A 183 13.26 -12.79 -16.72
N GLU A 184 12.34 -12.86 -15.76
CA GLU A 184 12.13 -14.03 -14.89
C GLU A 184 13.39 -14.47 -14.12
N SER A 185 13.81 -13.66 -13.14
CA SER A 185 14.51 -14.24 -11.98
C SER A 185 13.60 -15.35 -11.45
N GLU A 186 14.01 -16.61 -11.64
CA GLU A 186 13.53 -17.71 -10.82
C GLU A 186 13.61 -17.20 -9.38
N SER A 187 12.45 -17.09 -8.73
CA SER A 187 12.43 -16.82 -7.30
C SER A 187 13.38 -17.81 -6.65
N TRP A 188 14.22 -17.35 -5.72
CA TRP A 188 15.14 -18.22 -5.00
C TRP A 188 14.44 -19.46 -4.39
N ILE A 189 13.14 -19.33 -4.11
CA ILE A 189 12.24 -20.39 -3.62
C ILE A 189 11.91 -21.45 -4.69
N TYR A 190 11.89 -21.08 -5.98
CA TYR A 190 11.51 -21.95 -7.10
C TYR A 190 12.67 -22.31 -8.05
N ARG A 191 13.91 -21.99 -7.67
CA ARG A 191 15.08 -22.30 -8.49
C ARG A 191 15.14 -23.81 -8.77
N GLY A 192 15.10 -24.20 -10.04
CA GLY A 192 15.08 -25.62 -10.46
C GLY A 192 13.76 -26.39 -10.29
N ALA A 193 12.65 -25.74 -9.92
CA ALA A 193 11.33 -26.39 -9.90
C ALA A 193 10.72 -26.51 -11.31
N ARG A 194 11.00 -25.54 -12.19
CA ARG A 194 10.56 -25.58 -13.59
C ARG A 194 11.29 -26.66 -14.38
N ASN A 195 12.61 -26.76 -14.22
CA ASN A 195 13.41 -27.80 -14.88
C ASN A 195 12.99 -29.21 -14.47
N ARG A 196 12.65 -29.46 -13.19
CA ARG A 196 12.16 -30.76 -12.72
C ARG A 196 10.80 -31.15 -13.33
N ARG A 197 9.87 -30.20 -13.49
CA ARG A 197 8.59 -30.49 -14.18
C ARG A 197 8.79 -30.82 -15.65
N VAL A 198 9.68 -30.10 -16.32
CA VAL A 198 10.03 -30.38 -17.72
C VAL A 198 10.69 -31.76 -17.85
N GLU A 199 11.59 -32.13 -16.93
CA GLU A 199 12.18 -33.47 -16.88
C GLU A 199 11.13 -34.57 -16.65
N GLU A 200 10.17 -34.36 -15.73
CA GLU A 200 9.07 -35.30 -15.47
C GLU A 200 8.14 -35.46 -16.67
N GLU A 201 7.78 -34.37 -17.36
CA GLU A 201 6.96 -34.41 -18.59
C GLU A 201 7.67 -35.14 -19.74
N VAL A 202 8.98 -34.90 -19.93
CA VAL A 202 9.79 -35.60 -20.93
C VAL A 202 9.88 -37.10 -20.60
N ARG A 203 10.10 -37.44 -19.34
CA ARG A 203 10.18 -38.84 -18.89
C ARG A 203 8.86 -39.61 -19.09
N MET A 204 7.75 -38.99 -18.75
CA MET A 204 6.40 -39.54 -18.96
C MET A 204 6.04 -39.71 -20.44
N SER A 205 6.60 -38.89 -21.32
CA SER A 205 6.41 -39.01 -22.77
C SER A 205 7.20 -40.18 -23.35
N LEU A 206 8.42 -40.42 -22.84
CA LEU A 206 9.27 -41.54 -23.26
C LEU A 206 8.80 -42.91 -22.74
N GLU A 207 8.03 -42.97 -21.65
CA GLU A 207 7.43 -44.21 -21.13
C GLU A 207 6.12 -44.60 -21.83
N LYS A 208 5.56 -43.71 -22.68
CA LYS A 208 4.31 -43.92 -23.42
C LYS A 208 4.51 -44.42 -24.86
N ASP A 209 5.74 -44.40 -25.36
CA ASP A 209 6.16 -44.97 -26.64
C ASP A 209 6.70 -46.40 -26.46
#